data_AF-A0A383XPU9-F1
#
_entry.id   AF-A0A383XPU9-F1
#
_cell.length_a   1.000
_cell.length_b   1.000
_cell.length_c   1.000
_cell.angle_alpha   90.00
_cell.angle_beta   90.00
_cell.angle_gamma   90.00
#
_symmetry.space_group_name_H-M   'P 1'
#
loop_
_entity.id
_entity.type
_entity.pdbx_description
1 polymer ?
#
loop_
_entity_poly.entity_id
_entity_poly.type
_entity_poly.pdbx_seq_one_letter_code
_entity_poly.pdbx_strand_id
1 'polypeptide(L)'
;MINVGNKPDTLRTARASGRLQAPAEVLERIRSGQVEKGDCLQVARVAGIQAAKRTDDLIPLCHPLPIHAAELAFEFTDDAVVIHAEAAVIGPTGVEMEALAAVSAAALTIYDMVKMYCEPEDLHIDGVRLLQKTGGKSQFSTRLRAPKSALVIVLSDTVAAGRKPDTAGQAVRERLAACGFAPLDYSIMPDEPEPLLEAVNQALEAGVDCILTVGGTGISPRDITVETLAPLIRRDMPGIMEAGRAFGQRRTPYAMMSRGIAGLAGPHGRSLLMTLPGSRGGATETLLAVLPGLIHLFDCRDAFAHPGGYQ
;
A
#
# COMPACT_ATOMS: atom_id res chain seq x y z
N MET A 1 0.71 -19.18 1.66
CA MET A 1 1.20 -17.79 1.50
C MET A 1 0.03 -16.89 1.15
N ILE A 2 0.00 -15.64 1.67
CA ILE A 2 -1.08 -14.68 1.37
C ILE A 2 -0.75 -13.95 0.07
N ASN A 3 -1.68 -13.92 -0.90
CA ASN A 3 -1.48 -13.16 -2.13
C ASN A 3 -1.43 -11.64 -1.86
N VAL A 4 -0.31 -11.01 -2.20
CA VAL A 4 -0.08 -9.56 -2.08
C VAL A 4 -0.07 -8.83 -3.42
N GLY A 5 -0.28 -9.55 -4.52
CA GLY A 5 -0.16 -9.04 -5.90
C GLY A 5 -1.18 -7.98 -6.29
N ASN A 6 -2.14 -7.61 -5.43
CA ASN A 6 -3.08 -6.50 -5.65
C ASN A 6 -2.85 -5.33 -4.68
N LYS A 7 -1.79 -5.37 -3.87
CA LYS A 7 -1.42 -4.27 -2.98
C LYS A 7 -0.43 -3.36 -3.71
N PRO A 8 -0.59 -2.04 -3.64
CA PRO A 8 0.41 -1.11 -4.14
C PRO A 8 1.69 -1.19 -3.29
N ASP A 9 2.82 -0.87 -3.94
CA ASP A 9 4.08 -0.75 -3.25
C ASP A 9 4.09 0.52 -2.40
N THR A 10 4.63 0.40 -1.20
CA THR A 10 4.74 1.49 -0.22
C THR A 10 6.05 1.32 0.51
N LEU A 11 6.59 2.40 1.07
CA LEU A 11 7.71 2.29 2.00
C LEU A 11 7.25 1.51 3.23
N ARG A 12 8.05 0.53 3.64
CA ARG A 12 7.80 -0.34 4.78
C ARG A 12 9.05 -0.37 5.63
N THR A 13 8.87 -0.18 6.92
CA THR A 13 9.95 -0.35 7.89
C THR A 13 9.48 -1.25 9.03
N ALA A 14 10.40 -1.98 9.63
CA ALA A 14 10.19 -2.75 10.83
C ALA A 14 11.42 -2.68 11.72
N ARG A 15 11.19 -2.47 13.02
CA ARG A 15 12.23 -2.53 14.05
C ARG A 15 11.92 -3.67 15.00
N ALA A 16 12.90 -4.52 15.23
CA ALA A 16 12.83 -5.64 16.17
C ALA A 16 13.93 -5.51 17.23
N SER A 17 13.77 -6.24 18.33
CA SER A 17 14.77 -6.35 19.37
C SER A 17 14.78 -7.74 19.98
N GLY A 18 15.91 -8.14 20.54
CA GLY A 18 16.10 -9.33 21.35
C GLY A 18 17.28 -9.10 22.31
N ARG A 19 17.48 -10.01 23.26
CA ARG A 19 18.57 -9.91 24.24
C ARG A 19 19.34 -11.22 24.28
N LEU A 20 20.65 -11.13 24.38
CA LEU A 20 21.49 -12.23 24.83
C LEU A 20 21.92 -11.92 26.27
N GLN A 21 21.34 -12.64 27.22
CA GLN A 21 21.74 -12.62 28.63
C GLN A 21 23.04 -13.39 28.80
N ALA A 22 24.00 -12.83 29.53
CA ALA A 22 25.29 -13.46 29.77
C ALA A 22 25.94 -12.92 31.06
N PRO A 23 26.81 -13.69 31.74
CA PRO A 23 27.57 -13.21 32.89
C PRO A 23 28.43 -11.98 32.57
N ALA A 24 28.67 -11.13 33.58
CA ALA A 24 29.47 -9.91 33.43
C ALA A 24 30.85 -10.14 32.81
N GLU A 25 31.52 -11.27 33.14
CA GLU A 25 32.81 -11.63 32.57
C GLU A 25 32.75 -11.93 31.07
N VAL A 26 31.64 -12.52 30.59
CA VAL A 26 31.41 -12.80 29.17
C VAL A 26 31.08 -11.51 28.44
N LEU A 27 30.24 -10.65 29.02
CA LEU A 27 29.91 -9.35 28.46
C LEU A 27 31.16 -8.47 28.30
N GLU A 28 32.09 -8.52 29.25
CA GLU A 28 33.35 -7.78 29.16
C GLU A 28 34.23 -8.31 28.02
N ARG A 29 34.31 -9.64 27.84
CA ARG A 29 35.02 -10.23 26.69
C ARG A 29 34.44 -9.80 25.36
N ILE A 30 33.10 -9.75 25.24
CA ILE A 30 32.43 -9.26 24.03
C ILE A 30 32.79 -7.79 23.81
N ARG A 31 32.72 -6.95 24.86
CA ARG A 31 33.01 -5.52 24.79
C ARG A 31 34.47 -5.23 24.40
N SER A 32 35.41 -6.00 24.93
CA SER A 32 36.83 -5.84 24.68
C SER A 32 37.32 -6.54 23.40
N GLY A 33 36.43 -7.28 22.70
CA GLY A 33 36.78 -8.07 21.52
C GLY A 33 37.71 -9.26 21.82
N GLN A 34 37.78 -9.72 23.06
CA GLN A 34 38.65 -10.81 23.52
C GLN A 34 37.94 -12.16 23.47
N VAL A 35 37.40 -12.48 22.30
CA VAL A 35 36.76 -13.77 21.99
C VAL A 35 37.64 -14.50 20.98
N GLU A 36 37.90 -15.79 21.17
CA GLU A 36 38.80 -16.59 20.32
C GLU A 36 38.43 -16.54 18.83
N LYS A 37 37.12 -16.49 18.55
CA LYS A 37 36.57 -16.44 17.18
C LYS A 37 36.57 -15.03 16.56
N GLY A 38 37.16 -14.03 17.21
CA GLY A 38 37.26 -12.65 16.74
C GLY A 38 36.12 -11.74 17.20
N ASP A 39 35.92 -10.62 16.50
CA ASP A 39 34.92 -9.60 16.86
C ASP A 39 33.49 -10.15 16.71
N CYS A 40 32.91 -10.48 17.85
CA CYS A 40 31.61 -11.11 17.94
C CYS A 40 30.47 -10.21 17.40
N LEU A 41 30.51 -8.91 17.67
CA LEU A 41 29.45 -7.99 17.25
C LEU A 41 29.49 -7.73 15.75
N GLN A 42 30.68 -7.70 15.14
CA GLN A 42 30.81 -7.55 13.68
C GLN A 42 30.35 -8.80 12.94
N VAL A 43 30.70 -9.99 13.43
CA VAL A 43 30.23 -11.26 12.82
C VAL A 43 28.71 -11.38 12.98
N ALA A 44 28.17 -11.07 14.17
CA ALA A 44 26.73 -11.07 14.44
C ALA A 44 25.96 -10.07 13.56
N ARG A 45 26.53 -8.89 13.31
CA ARG A 45 25.98 -7.89 12.37
C ARG A 45 25.86 -8.48 10.96
N VAL A 46 26.93 -9.09 10.46
CA VAL A 46 26.92 -9.70 9.12
C VAL A 46 25.92 -10.86 9.05
N ALA A 47 25.87 -11.70 10.07
CA ALA A 47 24.89 -12.80 10.16
C ALA A 47 23.45 -12.28 10.17
N GLY A 48 23.16 -11.24 10.94
CA GLY A 48 21.85 -10.59 10.97
C GLY A 48 21.43 -10.01 9.62
N ILE A 49 22.33 -9.30 8.93
CA ILE A 49 22.06 -8.76 7.59
C ILE A 49 21.80 -9.88 6.58
N GLN A 50 22.57 -10.98 6.64
CA GLN A 50 22.36 -12.14 5.77
C GLN A 50 21.01 -12.81 6.03
N ALA A 51 20.62 -12.96 7.29
CA ALA A 51 19.32 -13.53 7.66
C ALA A 51 18.16 -12.66 7.20
N ALA A 52 18.24 -11.33 7.35
CA ALA A 52 17.24 -10.41 6.80
C ALA A 52 17.07 -10.58 5.28
N LYS A 53 18.17 -10.72 4.53
CA LYS A 53 18.15 -10.87 3.07
C LYS A 53 17.67 -12.24 2.59
N ARG A 54 17.70 -13.26 3.46
CA ARG A 54 17.33 -14.65 3.15
C ARG A 54 16.21 -15.16 4.04
N THR A 55 15.33 -14.27 4.49
CA THR A 55 14.26 -14.65 5.41
C THR A 55 13.27 -15.62 4.76
N ASP A 56 13.05 -15.50 3.45
CA ASP A 56 12.23 -16.41 2.64
C ASP A 56 12.85 -17.81 2.48
N ASP A 57 14.18 -17.93 2.51
CA ASP A 57 14.87 -19.23 2.59
C ASP A 57 14.66 -19.89 3.97
N LEU A 58 14.58 -19.09 5.03
CA LEU A 58 14.51 -19.56 6.42
C LEU A 58 13.08 -19.88 6.88
N ILE A 59 12.11 -19.06 6.47
CA ILE A 59 10.74 -19.12 6.98
C ILE A 59 9.78 -19.47 5.83
N PRO A 60 9.19 -20.69 5.84
CA PRO A 60 8.25 -21.08 4.80
C PRO A 60 7.13 -20.06 4.63
N LEU A 61 6.76 -19.82 3.37
CA LEU A 61 5.67 -18.92 2.96
C LEU A 61 5.91 -17.42 3.23
N CYS A 62 7.12 -17.01 3.65
CA CYS A 62 7.54 -15.61 3.55
C CYS A 62 7.74 -15.23 2.08
N HIS A 63 7.47 -13.96 1.77
CA HIS A 63 7.66 -13.46 0.41
C HIS A 63 9.13 -13.08 0.23
N PRO A 64 9.74 -13.35 -0.93
CA PRO A 64 11.01 -12.74 -1.27
C PRO A 64 10.83 -11.22 -1.34
N LEU A 65 11.64 -10.47 -0.59
CA LEU A 65 11.58 -9.01 -0.54
C LEU A 65 12.92 -8.38 -0.97
N PRO A 66 12.90 -7.37 -1.85
CA PRO A 66 14.11 -6.66 -2.25
C PRO A 66 14.53 -5.69 -1.13
N ILE A 67 15.20 -6.20 -0.09
CA ILE A 67 15.58 -5.40 1.07
C ILE A 67 16.47 -4.23 0.67
N HIS A 68 16.02 -3.01 0.99
CA HIS A 68 16.73 -1.77 0.69
C HIS A 68 17.74 -1.41 1.79
N ALA A 69 17.37 -1.66 3.05
CA ALA A 69 18.24 -1.45 4.20
C ALA A 69 18.01 -2.53 5.25
N ALA A 70 19.09 -2.98 5.89
CA ALA A 70 19.08 -3.84 7.05
C ALA A 70 20.23 -3.41 7.96
N GLU A 71 19.91 -2.89 9.13
CA GLU A 71 20.86 -2.36 10.08
C GLU A 71 20.71 -3.06 11.43
N LEU A 72 21.83 -3.24 12.12
CA LEU A 72 21.85 -3.79 13.47
C LEU A 72 22.51 -2.82 14.44
N ALA A 73 22.06 -2.77 15.68
CA ALA A 73 22.71 -2.06 16.76
C ALA A 73 22.80 -2.96 17.98
N PHE A 74 23.84 -2.75 18.78
CA PHE A 74 24.10 -3.51 20.00
C PHE A 74 24.25 -2.53 21.14
N GLU A 75 23.54 -2.77 22.23
CA GLU A 75 23.63 -2.00 23.45
C GLU A 75 23.95 -2.95 24.59
N PHE A 76 24.88 -2.56 25.46
CA PHE A 76 25.21 -3.35 26.63
C PHE A 76 24.42 -2.87 27.83
N THR A 77 23.90 -3.82 28.58
CA THR A 77 23.34 -3.65 29.92
C THR A 77 24.21 -4.39 30.93
N ASP A 78 23.86 -4.34 32.21
CA ASP A 78 24.63 -5.02 33.26
C ASP A 78 24.62 -6.55 33.10
N ASP A 79 23.57 -7.10 32.49
CA ASP A 79 23.31 -8.55 32.39
C ASP A 79 23.14 -9.06 30.94
N ALA A 80 23.14 -8.19 29.93
CA ALA A 80 22.88 -8.61 28.55
C ALA A 80 23.49 -7.71 27.47
N VAL A 81 23.62 -8.27 26.28
CA VAL A 81 23.70 -7.52 25.01
C VAL A 81 22.29 -7.42 24.42
N VAL A 82 21.74 -6.21 24.38
CA VAL A 82 20.50 -5.90 23.68
C VAL A 82 20.81 -5.72 22.20
N ILE A 83 20.10 -6.46 21.36
CA ILE A 83 20.23 -6.45 19.91
C ILE A 83 19.02 -5.70 19.35
N HIS A 84 19.27 -4.76 18.47
CA HIS A 84 18.25 -4.09 17.66
C HIS A 84 18.51 -4.39 16.20
N ALA A 85 17.45 -4.64 15.44
CA ALA A 85 17.51 -4.66 13.99
C ALA A 85 16.43 -3.78 13.39
N GLU A 86 16.77 -3.06 12.33
CA GLU A 86 15.83 -2.32 11.51
C GLU A 86 15.96 -2.76 10.06
N ALA A 87 14.83 -3.02 9.42
CA ALA A 87 14.76 -3.41 8.02
C ALA A 87 13.79 -2.50 7.26
N ALA A 88 14.12 -2.21 6.00
CA ALA A 88 13.30 -1.37 5.13
C ALA A 88 13.20 -1.92 3.70
N VAL A 89 12.03 -1.73 3.09
CA VAL A 89 11.73 -2.12 1.71
C VAL A 89 10.68 -1.20 1.11
N ILE A 90 10.64 -1.08 -0.22
CA ILE A 90 9.47 -0.58 -0.94
C ILE A 90 8.77 -1.80 -1.55
N GLY A 91 7.58 -2.11 -1.07
CA GLY A 91 6.89 -3.32 -1.51
C GLY A 91 5.43 -3.46 -1.05
N PRO A 92 4.77 -4.55 -1.48
CA PRO A 92 3.34 -4.76 -1.26
C PRO A 92 3.01 -5.37 0.12
N THR A 93 4.02 -5.84 0.85
CA THR A 93 3.90 -6.43 2.19
C THR A 93 4.96 -5.86 3.14
N GLY A 94 4.75 -6.04 4.45
CA GLY A 94 5.69 -5.57 5.46
C GLY A 94 6.97 -6.39 5.53
N VAL A 95 7.93 -5.89 6.30
CA VAL A 95 9.30 -6.40 6.45
C VAL A 95 9.60 -6.84 7.90
N GLU A 96 8.54 -7.27 8.60
CA GLU A 96 8.61 -7.64 10.02
C GLU A 96 9.48 -8.88 10.25
N MET A 97 9.38 -9.86 9.35
CA MET A 97 10.07 -11.13 9.50
C MET A 97 11.56 -10.99 9.27
N GLU A 98 11.98 -10.08 8.40
CA GLU A 98 13.39 -9.81 8.12
C GLU A 98 14.08 -9.14 9.30
N ALA A 99 13.39 -8.21 9.99
CA ALA A 99 13.89 -7.63 11.22
C ALA A 99 14.00 -8.68 12.35
N LEU A 100 13.01 -9.55 12.50
CA LEU A 100 13.03 -10.63 13.51
C LEU A 100 14.09 -11.69 13.22
N ALA A 101 14.26 -12.07 11.95
CA ALA A 101 15.30 -13.00 11.50
C ALA A 101 16.70 -12.41 11.74
N ALA A 102 16.90 -11.12 11.47
CA ALA A 102 18.17 -10.44 11.74
C ALA A 102 18.55 -10.48 13.23
N VAL A 103 17.62 -10.14 14.12
CA VAL A 103 17.84 -10.22 15.58
C VAL A 103 18.17 -11.65 15.99
N SER A 104 17.40 -12.62 15.52
CA SER A 104 17.55 -14.03 15.92
C SER A 104 18.90 -14.60 15.48
N ALA A 105 19.29 -14.35 14.22
CA ALA A 105 20.57 -14.81 13.69
C ALA A 105 21.76 -14.12 14.37
N ALA A 106 21.66 -12.82 14.64
CA ALA A 106 22.68 -12.11 15.41
C ALA A 106 22.82 -12.68 16.83
N ALA A 107 21.72 -12.93 17.53
CA ALA A 107 21.72 -13.51 18.87
C ALA A 107 22.35 -14.90 18.89
N LEU A 108 21.95 -15.78 17.97
CA LEU A 108 22.52 -17.13 17.82
C LEU A 108 24.01 -17.09 17.47
N THR A 109 24.43 -16.11 16.69
CA THR A 109 25.84 -15.92 16.34
C THR A 109 26.66 -15.52 17.55
N ILE A 110 26.18 -14.55 18.34
CA ILE A 110 26.86 -14.16 19.58
C ILE A 110 26.91 -15.35 20.55
N TYR A 111 25.79 -16.04 20.74
CA TYR A 111 25.72 -17.25 21.55
C TYR A 111 26.78 -18.28 21.12
N ASP A 112 26.84 -18.65 19.84
CA ASP A 112 27.80 -19.63 19.33
C ASP A 112 29.27 -19.25 19.59
N MET A 113 29.55 -17.94 19.55
CA MET A 113 30.88 -17.40 19.74
C MET A 113 31.33 -17.35 21.19
N VAL A 114 30.39 -17.26 22.16
CA VAL A 114 30.74 -17.04 23.57
C VAL A 114 30.39 -18.18 24.52
N LYS A 115 29.59 -19.16 24.08
CA LYS A 115 29.11 -20.30 24.91
C LYS A 115 30.18 -21.13 25.61
N MET A 116 31.45 -20.99 25.23
CA MET A 116 32.59 -21.68 25.87
C MET A 116 33.10 -20.98 27.13
N TYR A 117 32.63 -19.76 27.42
CA TYR A 117 33.11 -18.93 28.53
C TYR A 117 32.16 -18.89 29.73
N CYS A 118 31.07 -19.66 29.72
CA CYS A 118 30.10 -19.72 30.80
C CYS A 118 29.35 -21.06 30.78
N GLU A 119 28.64 -21.36 31.87
CA GLU A 119 27.79 -22.54 31.94
C GLU A 119 26.51 -22.36 31.10
N PRO A 120 25.90 -23.45 30.60
CA PRO A 120 24.72 -23.38 29.73
C PRO A 120 23.51 -22.66 30.34
N GLU A 121 23.35 -22.71 31.65
CA GLU A 121 22.21 -22.10 32.36
C GLU A 121 22.32 -20.56 32.42
N ASP A 122 23.54 -20.02 32.30
CA ASP A 122 23.82 -18.58 32.44
C ASP A 122 23.78 -17.82 31.09
N LEU A 123 23.68 -18.54 29.97
CA LEU A 123 23.64 -17.97 28.62
C LEU A 123 22.31 -18.29 27.95
N HIS A 124 21.49 -17.28 27.68
CA HIS A 124 20.23 -17.51 26.99
C HIS A 124 19.80 -16.31 26.13
N ILE A 125 19.00 -16.61 25.11
CA ILE A 125 18.40 -15.63 24.21
C ILE A 125 16.95 -15.44 24.65
N ASP A 126 16.56 -14.19 24.90
CA ASP A 126 15.18 -13.85 25.24
C ASP A 126 14.67 -12.63 24.47
N GLY A 127 13.38 -12.33 24.68
CA GLY A 127 12.83 -11.02 24.34
C GLY A 127 12.77 -10.69 22.86
N VAL A 128 12.97 -11.66 21.96
CA VAL A 128 12.88 -11.47 20.51
C VAL A 128 11.46 -11.06 20.13
N ARG A 129 11.29 -9.78 19.76
CA ARG A 129 9.98 -9.20 19.45
C ARG A 129 10.07 -8.03 18.48
N LEU A 130 8.94 -7.76 17.84
CA LEU A 130 8.76 -6.56 17.03
C LEU A 130 8.50 -5.35 17.95
N LEU A 131 9.26 -4.28 17.78
CA LEU A 131 9.08 -3.02 18.50
C LEU A 131 8.15 -2.06 17.74
N GLN A 132 8.34 -1.96 16.42
CA GLN A 132 7.59 -1.03 15.58
C GLN A 132 7.50 -1.54 14.15
N LYS A 133 6.43 -1.16 13.45
CA LYS A 133 6.35 -1.28 11.99
C LYS A 133 5.58 -0.12 11.37
N THR A 134 5.93 0.24 10.14
CA THR A 134 5.27 1.30 9.39
C THR A 134 4.93 0.87 7.96
N GLY A 135 4.02 1.61 7.33
CA GLY A 135 3.66 1.48 5.92
C GLY A 135 2.49 0.54 5.60
N GLY A 136 1.94 0.70 4.39
CA GLY A 136 0.68 0.09 3.98
C GLY A 136 -0.50 0.52 4.82
N LYS A 137 -1.30 -0.43 5.32
CA LYS A 137 -2.55 -0.12 6.04
C LYS A 137 -2.34 0.66 7.35
N SER A 138 -1.16 0.60 7.96
CA SER A 138 -0.86 1.40 9.15
C SER A 138 -0.59 2.87 8.84
N GLN A 139 -0.30 3.21 7.58
CA GLN A 139 -0.01 4.57 7.14
C GLN A 139 -1.10 5.14 6.23
N PHE A 140 -1.81 4.29 5.49
CA PHE A 140 -2.85 4.70 4.55
C PHE A 140 -4.17 4.02 4.91
N SER A 141 -5.18 4.83 5.24
CA SER A 141 -6.54 4.34 5.46
C SER A 141 -7.15 3.87 4.14
N THR A 142 -7.90 2.78 4.21
CA THR A 142 -8.75 2.32 3.11
C THR A 142 -10.23 2.62 3.37
N ARG A 143 -10.54 3.44 4.37
CA ARG A 143 -11.88 3.89 4.70
C ARG A 143 -11.92 5.39 4.93
N LEU A 144 -12.98 6.01 4.44
CA LEU A 144 -13.30 7.40 4.70
C LEU A 144 -13.61 7.61 6.18
N ARG A 145 -13.27 8.79 6.72
CA ARG A 145 -13.64 9.17 8.09
C ARG A 145 -15.11 9.53 8.22
N ALA A 146 -15.69 10.10 7.16
CA ALA A 146 -17.09 10.44 7.05
C ALA A 146 -17.65 9.95 5.70
N PRO A 147 -18.92 9.53 5.62
CA PRO A 147 -19.53 9.11 4.37
C PRO A 147 -19.42 10.18 3.28
N LYS A 148 -19.14 9.73 2.05
CA LYS A 148 -19.11 10.58 0.83
C LYS A 148 -20.03 10.02 -0.22
N SER A 149 -20.81 10.88 -0.87
CA SER A 149 -21.70 10.45 -1.94
C SER A 149 -20.92 10.04 -3.17
N ALA A 150 -21.38 9.01 -3.87
CA ALA A 150 -20.74 8.58 -5.10
C ALA A 150 -21.75 8.10 -6.13
N LEU A 151 -21.37 8.22 -7.40
CA LEU A 151 -22.11 7.74 -8.55
C LEU A 151 -21.17 6.90 -9.42
N VAL A 152 -21.62 5.69 -9.79
CA VAL A 152 -20.93 4.83 -10.76
C VAL A 152 -21.78 4.69 -12.02
N ILE A 153 -21.25 5.15 -13.16
CA ILE A 153 -21.92 5.05 -14.47
C ILE A 153 -21.19 4.03 -15.34
N VAL A 154 -21.90 3.01 -15.82
CA VAL A 154 -21.36 2.03 -16.76
C VAL A 154 -21.76 2.40 -18.17
N LEU A 155 -20.78 2.51 -19.06
CA LEU A 155 -20.96 2.78 -20.48
C LEU A 155 -20.69 1.50 -21.28
N SER A 156 -21.77 0.92 -21.81
CA SER A 156 -21.70 -0.20 -22.74
C SER A 156 -23.02 -0.47 -23.43
N ASP A 157 -23.02 -0.40 -24.76
CA ASP A 157 -24.16 -0.79 -25.61
C ASP A 157 -24.67 -2.22 -25.33
N THR A 158 -23.75 -3.15 -25.05
CA THR A 158 -24.11 -4.56 -24.82
C THR A 158 -24.75 -4.79 -23.45
N VAL A 159 -24.29 -4.07 -22.43
CA VAL A 159 -24.84 -4.18 -21.07
C VAL A 159 -26.16 -3.42 -20.99
N ALA A 160 -26.23 -2.21 -21.57
CA ALA A 160 -27.47 -1.43 -21.64
C ALA A 160 -28.58 -2.18 -22.39
N ALA A 161 -28.24 -2.92 -23.44
CA ALA A 161 -29.18 -3.78 -24.16
C ALA A 161 -29.52 -5.11 -23.44
N GLY A 162 -29.02 -5.35 -22.23
CA GLY A 162 -29.26 -6.58 -21.46
C GLY A 162 -28.59 -7.84 -22.03
N ARG A 163 -27.68 -7.71 -23.00
CA ARG A 163 -27.02 -8.84 -23.67
C ARG A 163 -25.84 -9.40 -22.89
N LYS A 164 -25.30 -8.64 -21.94
CA LYS A 164 -24.15 -9.02 -21.11
C LYS A 164 -24.32 -8.44 -19.70
N PRO A 165 -24.01 -9.20 -18.63
CA PRO A 165 -24.01 -8.65 -17.27
C PRO A 165 -22.85 -7.68 -17.07
N ASP A 166 -23.08 -6.60 -16.31
CA ASP A 166 -22.01 -5.74 -15.83
C ASP A 166 -21.28 -6.40 -14.65
N THR A 167 -20.01 -6.71 -14.86
CA THR A 167 -19.13 -7.23 -13.81
C THR A 167 -18.07 -6.22 -13.38
N ALA A 168 -17.85 -5.16 -14.18
CA ALA A 168 -16.81 -4.17 -13.94
C ALA A 168 -17.33 -3.06 -13.02
N GLY A 169 -18.46 -2.44 -13.38
CA GLY A 169 -19.11 -1.42 -12.58
C GLY A 169 -19.57 -1.95 -11.22
N GLN A 170 -20.10 -3.17 -11.17
CA GLN A 170 -20.43 -3.85 -9.90
C GLN A 170 -19.21 -3.99 -8.98
N ALA A 171 -18.07 -4.42 -9.51
CA ALA A 171 -16.85 -4.56 -8.70
C ALA A 171 -16.31 -3.20 -8.20
N VAL A 172 -16.43 -2.15 -8.99
CA VAL A 172 -16.12 -0.77 -8.59
C VAL A 172 -17.06 -0.31 -7.47
N ARG A 173 -18.36 -0.51 -7.65
CA ARG A 173 -19.41 -0.16 -6.68
C ARG A 173 -19.19 -0.84 -5.33
N GLU A 174 -18.99 -2.16 -5.33
CA GLU A 174 -18.71 -2.93 -4.11
C GLU A 174 -17.46 -2.43 -3.39
N ARG A 175 -16.39 -2.08 -4.14
CA ARG A 175 -15.17 -1.55 -3.54
C ARG A 175 -15.40 -0.18 -2.91
N LEU A 176 -16.11 0.73 -3.58
CA LEU A 176 -16.44 2.05 -3.01
C LEU A 176 -17.29 1.91 -1.75
N ALA A 177 -18.33 1.07 -1.77
CA ALA A 177 -19.17 0.81 -0.61
C ALA A 177 -18.33 0.29 0.59
N ALA A 178 -17.40 -0.63 0.35
CA ALA A 178 -16.50 -1.15 1.38
C ALA A 178 -15.57 -0.09 2.01
N CYS A 179 -15.35 1.01 1.30
CA CYS A 179 -14.54 2.16 1.75
C CYS A 179 -15.35 3.25 2.46
N GLY A 180 -16.68 3.11 2.54
CA GLY A 180 -17.56 4.05 3.24
C GLY A 180 -18.20 5.11 2.35
N PHE A 181 -18.19 4.96 1.03
CA PHE A 181 -18.99 5.83 0.15
C PHE A 181 -20.48 5.51 0.32
N ALA A 182 -21.26 6.53 0.68
CA ALA A 182 -22.71 6.48 0.84
C ALA A 182 -23.30 7.92 0.84
N PRO A 183 -24.44 8.18 0.17
CA PRO A 183 -25.16 7.27 -0.75
C PRO A 183 -24.31 6.90 -1.97
N LEU A 184 -24.56 5.72 -2.56
CA LEU A 184 -23.82 5.19 -3.69
C LEU A 184 -24.78 4.79 -4.81
N ASP A 185 -24.96 5.70 -5.76
CA ASP A 185 -25.82 5.51 -6.92
C ASP A 185 -25.10 4.77 -8.04
N TYR A 186 -25.88 4.12 -8.91
CA TYR A 186 -25.37 3.28 -9.98
C TYR A 186 -26.32 3.28 -11.17
N SER A 187 -25.78 3.48 -12.36
CA SER A 187 -26.55 3.49 -13.61
C SER A 187 -25.78 2.82 -14.74
N ILE A 188 -26.51 2.27 -15.70
CA ILE A 188 -25.98 1.67 -16.94
C ILE A 188 -26.61 2.43 -18.10
N MET A 189 -25.81 2.83 -19.08
CA MET A 189 -26.27 3.56 -20.26
C MET A 189 -25.48 3.15 -21.52
N PRO A 190 -26.05 3.34 -22.72
CA PRO A 190 -25.35 3.10 -23.98
C PRO A 190 -24.18 4.08 -24.17
N ASP A 191 -23.31 3.80 -25.14
CA ASP A 191 -22.13 4.60 -25.46
C ASP A 191 -22.52 5.87 -26.26
N GLU A 192 -23.38 6.71 -25.68
CA GLU A 192 -23.93 7.92 -26.30
C GLU A 192 -23.56 9.20 -25.49
N PRO A 193 -23.13 10.30 -26.14
CA PRO A 193 -22.63 11.47 -25.41
C PRO A 193 -23.70 12.23 -24.61
N GLU A 194 -24.90 12.39 -25.18
CA GLU A 194 -25.96 13.21 -24.58
C GLU A 194 -26.45 12.64 -23.23
N PRO A 195 -26.85 11.35 -23.13
CA PRO A 195 -27.28 10.77 -21.84
C PRO A 195 -26.17 10.80 -20.78
N LEU A 196 -24.92 10.61 -21.20
CA LEU A 196 -23.77 10.64 -20.31
C LEU A 196 -23.54 12.05 -19.74
N LEU A 197 -23.58 13.09 -20.58
CA LEU A 197 -23.46 14.47 -20.15
C LEU A 197 -24.58 14.87 -19.22
N GLU A 198 -25.83 14.50 -19.54
CA GLU A 198 -26.99 14.81 -18.71
C GLU A 198 -26.84 14.21 -17.31
N ALA A 199 -26.54 12.91 -17.21
CA ALA A 199 -26.37 12.22 -15.93
C ALA A 199 -25.21 12.80 -15.09
N VAL A 200 -24.07 13.11 -15.72
CA VAL A 200 -22.93 13.68 -15.00
C VAL A 200 -23.22 15.12 -14.56
N ASN A 201 -23.81 15.96 -15.40
CA ASN A 201 -24.16 17.33 -15.01
C ASN A 201 -25.18 17.35 -13.87
N GLN A 202 -26.20 16.49 -13.92
CA GLN A 202 -27.17 16.36 -12.83
C GLN A 202 -26.49 15.96 -11.51
N ALA A 203 -25.54 15.02 -11.55
CA ALA A 203 -24.78 14.61 -10.37
C ALA A 203 -23.87 15.73 -9.83
N LEU A 204 -23.25 16.51 -10.73
CA LEU A 204 -22.42 17.66 -10.36
C LEU A 204 -23.27 18.77 -9.72
N GLU A 205 -24.46 19.05 -10.25
CA GLU A 205 -25.42 20.01 -9.69
C GLU A 205 -25.96 19.56 -8.33
N ALA A 206 -26.21 18.26 -8.17
CA ALA A 206 -26.60 17.66 -6.89
C ALA A 206 -25.45 17.60 -5.87
N GLY A 207 -24.22 17.94 -6.26
CA GLY A 207 -23.06 17.97 -5.37
C GLY A 207 -22.53 16.59 -4.99
N VAL A 208 -22.66 15.60 -5.87
CA VAL A 208 -22.08 14.26 -5.65
C VAL A 208 -20.56 14.36 -5.49
N ASP A 209 -19.99 13.74 -4.44
CA ASP A 209 -18.57 13.91 -4.12
C ASP A 209 -17.64 13.20 -5.11
N CYS A 210 -18.04 12.00 -5.58
CA CYS A 210 -17.22 11.13 -6.42
C CYS A 210 -18.03 10.53 -7.57
N ILE A 211 -17.73 10.89 -8.80
CA ILE A 211 -18.38 10.38 -10.00
C ILE A 211 -17.36 9.55 -10.77
N LEU A 212 -17.64 8.25 -10.89
CA LEU A 212 -16.82 7.31 -11.64
C LEU A 212 -17.57 6.80 -12.86
N THR A 213 -16.94 6.83 -14.03
CA THR A 213 -17.44 6.07 -15.19
C THR A 213 -16.64 4.79 -15.39
N VAL A 214 -17.26 3.77 -15.97
CA VAL A 214 -16.64 2.48 -16.30
C VAL A 214 -16.98 2.13 -17.74
N GLY A 215 -15.98 2.20 -18.63
CA GLY A 215 -16.18 2.01 -20.07
C GLY A 215 -15.85 3.24 -20.90
N GLY A 216 -15.82 3.05 -22.23
CA GLY A 216 -15.63 4.09 -23.23
C GLY A 216 -14.31 4.89 -23.17
N THR A 217 -13.26 4.35 -22.52
CA THR A 217 -11.93 4.99 -22.44
C THR A 217 -10.89 4.39 -23.40
N GLY A 218 -11.29 3.46 -24.28
CA GLY A 218 -10.40 2.84 -25.26
C GLY A 218 -10.17 3.72 -26.49
N ILE A 219 -9.73 3.12 -27.60
CA ILE A 219 -9.43 3.81 -28.87
C ILE A 219 -10.47 3.57 -29.97
N SER A 220 -11.53 2.80 -29.67
CA SER A 220 -12.61 2.53 -30.62
C SER A 220 -13.35 3.83 -30.94
N PRO A 221 -13.96 3.97 -32.14
CA PRO A 221 -14.88 5.08 -32.42
C PRO A 221 -16.08 5.17 -31.46
N ARG A 222 -16.40 4.07 -30.76
CA ARG A 222 -17.42 4.04 -29.70
C ARG A 222 -16.91 4.47 -28.32
N ASP A 223 -15.59 4.56 -28.13
CA ASP A 223 -14.99 5.01 -26.88
C ASP A 223 -15.02 6.54 -26.78
N ILE A 224 -16.18 7.08 -26.41
CA ILE A 224 -16.47 8.52 -26.41
C ILE A 224 -16.32 9.19 -25.03
N THR A 225 -16.12 8.42 -23.96
CA THR A 225 -16.28 8.90 -22.57
C THR A 225 -15.30 10.01 -22.23
N VAL A 226 -14.07 9.91 -22.71
CA VAL A 226 -13.00 10.86 -22.42
C VAL A 226 -13.31 12.20 -23.07
N GLU A 227 -13.59 12.20 -24.38
CA GLU A 227 -13.96 13.38 -25.16
C GLU A 227 -15.20 14.07 -24.60
N THR A 228 -16.18 13.28 -24.16
CA THR A 228 -17.44 13.76 -23.62
C THR A 228 -17.25 14.44 -22.28
N LEU A 229 -16.42 13.89 -21.39
CA LEU A 229 -16.31 14.35 -20.00
C LEU A 229 -15.15 15.31 -19.73
N ALA A 230 -14.12 15.34 -20.58
CA ALA A 230 -12.98 16.24 -20.43
C ALA A 230 -13.38 17.73 -20.26
N PRO A 231 -14.35 18.28 -21.01
CA PRO A 231 -14.75 19.68 -20.85
C PRO A 231 -15.37 20.02 -19.48
N LEU A 232 -15.81 19.01 -18.72
CA LEU A 232 -16.42 19.21 -17.39
C LEU A 232 -15.38 19.34 -16.27
N ILE A 233 -14.14 18.93 -16.52
CA ILE A 233 -13.05 19.00 -15.54
C ILE A 233 -12.53 20.44 -15.49
N ARG A 234 -12.54 21.03 -14.30
CA ARG A 234 -12.02 22.39 -14.03
C ARG A 234 -10.58 22.38 -13.54
N ARG A 235 -10.16 21.31 -12.87
CA ARG A 235 -8.79 21.12 -12.40
C ARG A 235 -8.35 19.70 -12.64
N ASP A 236 -7.43 19.53 -13.58
CA ASP A 236 -6.90 18.24 -13.95
C ASP A 236 -6.09 17.61 -12.81
N MET A 237 -6.19 16.29 -12.69
CA MET A 237 -5.43 15.47 -11.75
C MET A 237 -4.83 14.27 -12.48
N PRO A 238 -3.93 14.49 -13.46
CA PRO A 238 -3.41 13.43 -14.33
C PRO A 238 -2.69 12.32 -13.54
N GLY A 239 -2.07 12.66 -12.41
CA GLY A 239 -1.41 11.73 -11.49
C GLY A 239 -2.27 10.55 -11.04
N ILE A 240 -3.59 10.72 -10.96
CA ILE A 240 -4.53 9.61 -10.65
C ILE A 240 -4.45 8.54 -11.75
N MET A 241 -4.57 8.96 -13.01
CA MET A 241 -4.58 8.04 -14.13
C MET A 241 -3.18 7.53 -14.49
N GLU A 242 -2.13 8.31 -14.22
CA GLU A 242 -0.74 7.85 -14.26
C GLU A 242 -0.50 6.72 -13.26
N ALA A 243 -0.93 6.86 -12.01
CA ALA A 243 -0.81 5.81 -11.00
C ALA A 243 -1.60 4.55 -11.40
N GLY A 244 -2.83 4.72 -11.89
CA GLY A 244 -3.65 3.62 -12.40
C GLY A 244 -2.98 2.85 -13.53
N ARG A 245 -2.49 3.55 -14.56
CA ARG A 245 -1.78 2.95 -15.70
C ARG A 245 -0.45 2.33 -15.30
N ALA A 246 0.33 2.98 -14.43
CA ALA A 246 1.60 2.43 -13.95
C ALA A 246 1.40 1.13 -13.18
N PHE A 247 0.36 1.07 -12.33
CA PHE A 247 -0.01 -0.14 -11.62
C PHE A 247 -0.52 -1.23 -12.58
N GLY A 248 -1.43 -0.90 -13.49
CA GLY A 248 -1.95 -1.84 -14.49
C GLY A 248 -0.86 -2.42 -15.40
N GLN A 249 0.12 -1.61 -15.82
CA GLN A 249 1.22 -2.04 -16.70
C GLN A 249 2.13 -3.09 -16.07
N ARG A 250 2.20 -3.18 -14.74
CA ARG A 250 2.90 -4.27 -14.04
C ARG A 250 2.18 -5.62 -14.14
N ARG A 251 0.94 -5.64 -14.66
CA ARG A 251 0.08 -6.83 -14.80
C ARG A 251 -0.25 -7.14 -16.26
N THR A 252 -0.53 -6.11 -17.05
CA THR A 252 -0.86 -6.23 -18.45
C THR A 252 -0.31 -5.07 -19.27
N PRO A 253 0.36 -5.32 -20.41
CA PRO A 253 0.84 -4.24 -21.27
C PRO A 253 -0.30 -3.38 -21.84
N TYR A 254 -1.53 -3.90 -21.88
CA TYR A 254 -2.69 -3.20 -22.44
C TYR A 254 -3.17 -2.03 -21.57
N ALA A 255 -2.78 -1.96 -20.30
CA ALA A 255 -3.17 -0.87 -19.41
C ALA A 255 -2.74 0.52 -19.94
N MET A 256 -1.64 0.58 -20.72
CA MET A 256 -1.17 1.83 -21.33
C MET A 256 -2.17 2.44 -22.34
N MET A 257 -3.07 1.64 -22.90
CA MET A 257 -4.03 2.07 -23.92
C MET A 257 -5.23 2.83 -23.35
N SER A 258 -5.44 2.82 -22.03
CA SER A 258 -6.54 3.57 -21.43
C SER A 258 -6.28 5.08 -21.52
N ARG A 259 -7.16 5.79 -22.23
CA ARG A 259 -7.17 7.25 -22.35
C ARG A 259 -7.84 7.94 -21.16
N GLY A 260 -8.13 7.20 -20.09
CA GLY A 260 -8.91 7.71 -18.98
C GLY A 260 -8.30 8.97 -18.35
N ILE A 261 -9.19 9.83 -17.87
CA ILE A 261 -8.94 11.14 -17.26
C ILE A 261 -9.48 11.17 -15.84
N ALA A 262 -8.95 12.09 -15.03
CA ALA A 262 -9.44 12.36 -13.70
C ALA A 262 -9.18 13.82 -13.31
N GLY A 263 -10.10 14.42 -12.56
CA GLY A 263 -9.95 15.78 -12.07
C GLY A 263 -11.15 16.25 -11.27
N LEU A 264 -11.09 17.49 -10.81
CA LEU A 264 -12.18 18.12 -10.08
C LEU A 264 -13.13 18.84 -11.04
N ALA A 265 -14.42 18.59 -10.90
CA ALA A 265 -15.50 19.06 -11.74
C ALA A 265 -16.64 19.69 -10.92
N GLY A 266 -17.65 20.20 -11.61
CA GLY A 266 -18.87 20.74 -11.01
C GLY A 266 -18.69 22.11 -10.33
N PRO A 267 -19.80 22.72 -9.85
CA PRO A 267 -19.79 24.01 -9.16
C PRO A 267 -18.71 24.07 -8.08
N HIS A 268 -17.87 25.12 -8.12
CA HIS A 268 -16.74 25.32 -7.20
C HIS A 268 -15.63 24.24 -7.24
N GLY A 269 -15.65 23.30 -8.19
CA GLY A 269 -14.59 22.31 -8.39
C GLY A 269 -14.46 21.32 -7.22
N ARG A 270 -15.60 20.87 -6.66
CA ARG A 270 -15.61 20.01 -5.47
C ARG A 270 -15.73 18.53 -5.77
N SER A 271 -16.37 18.15 -6.87
CA SER A 271 -16.64 16.75 -7.21
C SER A 271 -15.46 16.13 -7.92
N LEU A 272 -15.00 14.96 -7.49
CA LEU A 272 -14.04 14.18 -8.26
C LEU A 272 -14.78 13.53 -9.42
N LEU A 273 -14.33 13.76 -10.65
CA LEU A 273 -14.75 13.05 -11.85
C LEU A 273 -13.58 12.20 -12.35
N MET A 274 -13.77 10.89 -12.50
CA MET A 274 -12.72 9.97 -12.95
C MET A 274 -13.29 8.87 -13.84
N THR A 275 -12.59 8.55 -14.93
CA THR A 275 -13.02 7.52 -15.88
C THR A 275 -12.18 6.25 -15.72
N LEU A 276 -12.82 5.08 -15.65
CA LEU A 276 -12.19 3.78 -15.51
C LEU A 276 -12.32 2.94 -16.80
N PRO A 277 -11.36 2.04 -17.08
CA PRO A 277 -11.48 1.09 -18.19
C PRO A 277 -12.75 0.23 -18.09
N GLY A 278 -13.32 -0.18 -19.22
CA GLY A 278 -14.54 -1.00 -19.24
C GLY A 278 -14.35 -2.47 -18.87
N SER A 279 -13.11 -2.98 -18.87
CA SER A 279 -12.84 -4.35 -18.44
C SER A 279 -12.82 -4.45 -16.91
N ARG A 280 -13.31 -5.56 -16.34
CA ARG A 280 -13.31 -5.78 -14.89
C ARG A 280 -11.91 -5.64 -14.29
N GLY A 281 -10.89 -6.21 -14.92
CA GLY A 281 -9.50 -6.10 -14.47
C GLY A 281 -8.98 -4.67 -14.52
N GLY A 282 -9.16 -3.98 -15.66
CA GLY A 282 -8.68 -2.60 -15.81
C GLY A 282 -9.37 -1.63 -14.84
N ALA A 283 -10.67 -1.78 -14.60
CA ALA A 283 -11.41 -0.97 -13.64
C ALA A 283 -10.95 -1.20 -12.20
N THR A 284 -10.87 -2.46 -11.77
CA THR A 284 -10.52 -2.79 -10.37
C THR A 284 -9.06 -2.49 -10.07
N GLU A 285 -8.14 -2.76 -10.97
CA GLU A 285 -6.71 -2.46 -10.81
C GLU A 285 -6.47 -0.96 -10.75
N THR A 286 -7.09 -0.19 -11.65
CA THR A 286 -7.00 1.28 -11.64
C THR A 286 -7.53 1.84 -10.33
N LEU A 287 -8.72 1.41 -9.91
CA LEU A 287 -9.32 1.87 -8.65
C LEU A 287 -8.43 1.50 -7.45
N LEU A 288 -7.92 0.26 -7.39
CA LEU A 288 -7.05 -0.20 -6.31
C LEU A 288 -5.77 0.63 -6.18
N ALA A 289 -5.18 1.02 -7.30
CA ALA A 289 -3.95 1.82 -7.33
C ALA A 289 -4.15 3.21 -6.71
N VAL A 290 -5.30 3.83 -6.95
CA VAL A 290 -5.55 5.23 -6.59
C VAL A 290 -6.30 5.39 -5.27
N LEU A 291 -6.96 4.33 -4.80
CA LEU A 291 -7.88 4.38 -3.66
C LEU A 291 -7.30 5.05 -2.41
N PRO A 292 -6.08 4.75 -1.95
CA PRO A 292 -5.52 5.43 -0.77
C PRO A 292 -5.41 6.95 -0.96
N GLY A 293 -5.05 7.39 -2.17
CA GLY A 293 -4.99 8.81 -2.53
C GLY A 293 -6.37 9.45 -2.59
N LEU A 294 -7.38 8.73 -3.10
CA LEU A 294 -8.77 9.21 -3.12
C LEU A 294 -9.34 9.37 -1.70
N ILE A 295 -9.10 8.40 -0.82
CA ILE A 295 -9.53 8.51 0.59
C ILE A 295 -8.89 9.74 1.25
N HIS A 296 -7.58 9.93 1.06
CA HIS A 296 -6.88 11.10 1.57
C HIS A 296 -7.43 12.42 1.01
N LEU A 297 -7.72 12.48 -0.29
CA LEU A 297 -8.32 13.65 -0.93
C LEU A 297 -9.63 14.07 -0.23
N PHE A 298 -10.53 13.11 0.02
CA PHE A 298 -11.80 13.40 0.67
C PHE A 298 -11.67 13.77 2.15
N ASP A 299 -10.83 13.05 2.90
CA ASP A 299 -10.57 13.35 4.31
C ASP A 299 -9.93 14.75 4.49
N CYS A 300 -8.99 15.14 3.62
CA CYS A 300 -8.35 16.45 3.68
C CYS A 300 -9.29 17.59 3.27
N ARG A 301 -10.15 17.36 2.27
CA ARG A 301 -11.14 18.36 1.83
C ARG A 301 -12.07 18.78 2.98
N ASP A 302 -12.44 17.84 3.84
CA ASP A 302 -13.24 18.14 5.03
C ASP A 302 -12.47 18.96 6.07
N ALA A 303 -11.16 18.77 6.17
CA ALA A 303 -10.31 19.56 7.07
C ALA A 303 -10.12 21.01 6.59
N PHE A 304 -10.07 21.24 5.27
CA PHE A 304 -10.01 22.59 4.70
C PHE A 304 -11.34 23.34 4.77
N ALA A 305 -12.46 22.65 5.00
CA ALA A 305 -13.74 23.27 5.32
C ALA A 305 -13.75 23.77 6.78
N HIS A 306 -12.86 24.71 7.11
CA HIS A 306 -12.91 25.41 8.39
C HIS A 306 -14.22 26.23 8.50
N PRO A 307 -14.81 26.35 9.71
CA PRO A 307 -16.02 27.13 9.94
C PRO A 307 -15.85 28.65 9.77
N GLY A 308 -14.65 29.13 9.48
CA GLY A 308 -14.38 30.51 9.07
C GLY A 308 -13.88 30.47 7.63
N GLY A 309 -14.74 30.85 6.68
CA GLY A 309 -14.34 31.02 5.28
C GLY A 309 -13.13 31.95 5.16
N TYR A 310 -12.36 31.76 4.08
CA TYR A 310 -11.35 32.72 3.67
C TYR A 310 -11.98 34.12 3.63
N GLN A 311 -11.55 35.00 4.53
CA GLN A 311 -11.62 36.45 4.34
C GLN A 311 -10.53 36.87 3.36
#